data_AF-A0A1Y1QBI7-F1
#
_entry.id   AF-A0A1Y1QBI7-F1
#
_cell.length_a   1.000
_cell.length_b   1.000
_cell.length_c   1.000
_cell.angle_alpha   90.00
_cell.angle_beta   90.00
_cell.angle_gamma   90.00
#
_symmetry.space_group_name_H-M   'P 1'
#
loop_
_entity.id
_entity.type
_entity.pdbx_description
1 polymer ?
#
loop_
_entity_poly.entity_id
_entity_poly.type
_entity_poly.pdbx_seq_one_letter_code
_entity_poly.pdbx_strand_id
1 'polypeptide(L)'
;MSTITKLNQWLQAGLITPAQHANILSFEAEHRQHSNGWLYSFMILGAAIIGLGVISLIAANWANIPANLKLGVDFALLTLLAIGVFWQYPKRHNGLWFEVLLVGFMLLCLATIGLIAQLYHLNGKWYHALVFWAAITFLLSLFARNLLTRFGWVTLLLQGLIWSLMDFTTPHLGLQWEILPAVFLLAPLLTAVLYYATMHSKLLHGFTHSLFFWFQLTAIIALAFADIVRSGGEMTAYQVAWFVPAYIAAALLSVGILRHKAYRWLNRVLLLGIVGLLLLYYHPDWLFNGQTDDIRAPLLTLTILFLYALHAGNSGHQRTFNLVTFLIGLRFVILYFQAMGGLAASGVGLIISGSLIIGITWLWYKGRDRLREWTKRLQG
;
A
#
# COMPACT_ATOMS: atom_id res chain seq x y z
N MET A 1 21.01 -18.19 -10.96
CA MET A 1 22.36 -18.82 -10.92
C MET A 1 22.21 -20.27 -11.32
N SER A 2 22.78 -20.69 -12.44
CA SER A 2 22.69 -22.07 -12.90
C SER A 2 23.50 -22.99 -11.99
N THR A 3 23.07 -24.25 -11.88
CA THR A 3 23.69 -25.26 -11.00
C THR A 3 25.18 -25.48 -11.33
N ILE A 4 25.54 -25.33 -12.61
CA ILE A 4 26.91 -25.36 -13.13
C ILE A 4 27.79 -24.27 -12.51
N THR A 5 27.27 -23.04 -12.34
CA THR A 5 28.05 -21.95 -11.74
C THR A 5 28.38 -22.22 -10.27
N LYS A 6 27.48 -22.88 -9.53
CA LYS A 6 27.70 -23.24 -8.13
C LYS A 6 28.68 -24.40 -7.97
N LEU A 7 28.56 -25.43 -8.81
CA LEU A 7 29.48 -26.57 -8.85
C LEU A 7 30.94 -26.14 -9.12
N ASN A 8 31.14 -25.22 -10.07
CA ASN A 8 32.46 -24.65 -10.33
C ASN A 8 33.00 -23.81 -9.15
N GLN A 9 32.13 -23.05 -8.47
CA GLN A 9 32.52 -22.31 -7.27
C GLN A 9 32.93 -23.25 -6.12
N TRP A 10 32.24 -24.38 -5.95
CA TRP A 10 32.57 -25.38 -4.93
C TRP A 10 33.88 -26.12 -5.24
N LEU A 11 34.15 -26.39 -6.51
CA LEU A 11 35.43 -26.92 -6.95
C LEU A 11 36.58 -25.93 -6.70
N GLN A 12 36.38 -24.65 -7.05
CA GLN A 12 37.37 -23.58 -6.79
C GLN A 12 37.59 -23.33 -5.30
N ALA A 13 36.56 -23.48 -4.47
CA ALA A 13 36.65 -23.38 -3.02
C ALA A 13 37.23 -24.65 -2.35
N GLY A 14 37.57 -25.69 -3.11
CA GLY A 14 38.12 -26.95 -2.59
C GLY A 14 37.14 -27.79 -1.78
N LEU A 15 35.84 -27.50 -1.87
CA LEU A 15 34.78 -28.20 -1.12
C LEU A 15 34.44 -29.56 -1.74
N ILE A 16 34.74 -29.76 -3.02
CA ILE A 16 34.53 -31.01 -3.76
C ILE A 16 35.75 -31.33 -4.62
N THR A 17 36.00 -32.61 -4.85
CA THR A 17 37.06 -33.06 -5.76
C THR A 17 36.62 -32.99 -7.23
N PRO A 18 37.57 -32.97 -8.19
CA PRO A 18 37.22 -33.04 -9.62
C PRO A 18 36.39 -34.27 -10.00
N ALA A 19 36.63 -35.41 -9.34
CA ALA A 19 35.84 -36.63 -9.53
C ALA A 19 34.40 -36.51 -9.00
N GLN A 20 34.22 -35.91 -7.81
CA GLN A 20 32.90 -35.62 -7.26
C GLN A 20 32.13 -34.61 -8.12
N HIS A 21 32.82 -33.59 -8.64
CA HIS A 21 32.24 -32.63 -9.57
C HIS A 21 31.68 -33.33 -10.81
N ALA A 22 32.47 -34.21 -11.45
CA ALA A 22 32.02 -34.97 -12.62
C ALA A 22 30.80 -35.88 -12.32
N ASN A 23 30.82 -36.58 -11.19
CA ASN A 23 29.73 -37.48 -10.78
C ASN A 23 28.42 -36.74 -10.45
N ILE A 24 28.50 -35.56 -9.83
CA ILE A 24 27.31 -34.74 -9.55
C ILE A 24 26.76 -34.17 -10.85
N LEU A 25 27.63 -33.75 -11.77
CA LEU A 25 27.22 -33.18 -13.05
C LEU A 25 26.55 -34.24 -13.94
N SER A 26 27.04 -35.48 -13.94
CA SER A 26 26.37 -36.61 -14.62
C SER A 26 25.04 -36.96 -13.96
N PHE A 27 25.00 -37.03 -12.62
CA PHE A 27 23.76 -37.28 -11.88
C PHE A 27 22.69 -36.22 -12.15
N GLU A 28 23.05 -34.93 -12.14
CA GLU A 28 22.13 -33.82 -12.47
C GLU A 28 21.76 -33.78 -13.96
N ALA A 29 22.61 -34.27 -14.87
CA ALA A 29 22.28 -34.40 -16.27
C ALA A 29 21.23 -35.51 -16.51
N GLU A 30 21.34 -36.63 -15.80
CA GLU A 30 20.36 -37.73 -15.84
C GLU A 30 19.05 -37.39 -15.10
N HIS A 31 19.14 -36.65 -13.99
CA HIS A 31 17.99 -36.26 -13.16
C HIS A 31 17.52 -34.84 -13.44
N ARG A 32 17.90 -34.27 -14.59
CA ARG A 32 17.40 -32.97 -15.02
C ARG A 32 15.90 -33.12 -15.20
N GLN A 33 15.13 -32.70 -14.20
CA GLN A 33 13.70 -32.53 -14.35
C GLN A 33 13.53 -31.53 -15.49
N HIS A 34 13.21 -32.03 -16.68
CA HIS A 34 12.66 -31.25 -17.77
C HIS A 34 11.31 -30.73 -17.27
N SER A 35 11.36 -29.69 -16.45
CA SER A 35 10.25 -28.81 -16.21
C SER A 35 9.95 -28.25 -17.59
N ASN A 36 9.00 -28.88 -18.29
CA ASN A 36 8.49 -28.44 -19.59
C ASN A 36 7.71 -27.14 -19.35
N GLY A 37 8.38 -26.08 -18.92
CA GLY A 37 7.80 -24.78 -18.61
C GLY A 37 7.09 -24.20 -19.83
N TRP A 38 7.58 -24.51 -21.03
CA TRP A 38 6.87 -24.32 -22.29
C TRP A 38 5.48 -24.97 -22.28
N LEU A 39 5.39 -26.27 -21.98
CA LEU A 39 4.13 -27.04 -22.02
C LEU A 39 3.17 -26.55 -20.94
N TYR A 40 3.67 -26.25 -19.74
CA TYR A 40 2.87 -25.60 -18.70
C TYR A 40 2.37 -24.22 -19.13
N SER A 41 3.19 -23.42 -19.83
CA SER A 41 2.78 -22.10 -20.35
C SER A 41 1.70 -22.24 -21.42
N PHE A 42 1.82 -23.19 -22.35
CA PHE A 42 0.80 -23.48 -23.37
C PHE A 42 -0.48 -24.06 -22.75
N MET A 43 -0.38 -24.89 -21.71
CA MET A 43 -1.54 -25.39 -20.97
C MET A 43 -2.28 -24.28 -20.23
N ILE A 44 -1.55 -23.38 -19.55
CA ILE A 44 -2.14 -22.22 -18.86
C ILE A 44 -2.81 -21.29 -19.89
N LEU A 45 -2.14 -21.02 -21.01
CA LEU A 45 -2.68 -20.20 -22.09
C LEU A 45 -3.94 -20.84 -22.69
N GLY A 46 -3.91 -22.15 -22.99
CA GLY A 46 -5.05 -22.89 -23.50
C GLY A 46 -6.23 -22.88 -22.54
N ALA A 47 -5.99 -23.11 -21.24
CA ALA A 47 -7.01 -23.02 -20.21
C ALA A 47 -7.60 -21.61 -20.09
N ALA A 48 -6.76 -20.56 -20.19
CA ALA A 48 -7.21 -19.17 -20.18
C ALA A 48 -8.08 -18.84 -21.39
N ILE A 49 -7.70 -19.29 -22.60
CA ILE A 49 -8.49 -19.10 -23.83
C ILE A 49 -9.84 -19.82 -23.72
N ILE A 50 -9.84 -21.07 -23.23
CA ILE A 50 -11.09 -21.82 -23.00
C ILE A 50 -11.98 -21.09 -22.00
N GLY A 51 -11.41 -20.63 -20.87
CA GLY A 51 -12.13 -19.86 -19.86
C GLY A 51 -12.74 -18.58 -20.44
N LEU A 52 -11.97 -17.82 -21.23
CA LEU A 52 -12.46 -16.64 -21.94
C LEU A 52 -13.55 -16.99 -22.95
N GLY A 53 -13.42 -18.10 -23.67
CA GLY A 53 -14.44 -18.59 -24.61
C GLY A 53 -15.75 -18.93 -23.91
N VAL A 54 -15.70 -19.60 -22.76
CA VAL A 54 -16.88 -19.91 -21.95
C VAL A 54 -17.55 -18.63 -21.44
N ILE A 55 -16.77 -17.70 -20.87
CA ILE A 55 -17.28 -16.40 -20.41
C ILE A 55 -17.93 -15.64 -21.57
N SER A 56 -17.28 -15.62 -22.74
CA SER A 56 -17.79 -14.97 -23.95
C SER A 56 -19.10 -15.59 -24.44
N LEU A 57 -19.23 -16.91 -24.44
CA LEU A 57 -20.46 -17.61 -24.85
C LEU A 57 -21.62 -17.33 -23.88
N ILE A 58 -21.34 -17.29 -22.58
CA ILE A 58 -22.32 -16.87 -21.57
C ILE A 58 -22.73 -15.40 -21.78
N ALA A 59 -21.75 -14.52 -22.03
CA ALA A 59 -21.99 -13.11 -22.29
C ALA A 59 -22.84 -12.88 -23.55
N ALA A 60 -22.59 -13.63 -24.63
CA ALA A 60 -23.35 -13.56 -25.87
C ALA A 60 -24.82 -13.97 -25.69
N ASN A 61 -25.10 -14.89 -24.76
CA ASN A 61 -26.46 -15.35 -24.44
C ASN A 61 -27.05 -14.64 -23.22
N TRP A 62 -26.37 -13.63 -22.66
CA TRP A 62 -26.70 -13.06 -21.36
C TRP A 62 -28.13 -12.53 -21.28
N ALA A 63 -28.64 -11.91 -22.35
CA ALA A 63 -30.00 -11.39 -22.40
C ALA A 63 -31.08 -12.48 -22.34
N ASN A 64 -30.78 -13.67 -22.87
CA ASN A 64 -31.73 -14.78 -22.95
C ASN A 64 -31.78 -15.62 -21.66
N ILE A 65 -30.79 -15.50 -20.79
CA ILE A 65 -30.73 -16.24 -19.52
C ILE A 65 -31.64 -15.55 -18.50
N PRO A 66 -32.67 -16.24 -17.95
CA PRO A 66 -33.59 -15.63 -17.00
C PRO A 66 -32.89 -15.28 -15.68
N ALA A 67 -33.37 -14.20 -15.06
CA ALA A 67 -32.92 -13.65 -13.77
C ALA A 67 -32.67 -14.72 -12.69
N ASN A 68 -33.67 -15.57 -12.47
CA ASN A 68 -33.64 -16.61 -11.43
C ASN A 68 -32.56 -17.67 -11.69
N LEU A 69 -32.28 -17.98 -12.97
CA LEU A 69 -31.24 -18.94 -13.31
C LEU A 69 -29.84 -18.35 -13.08
N LYS A 70 -29.63 -17.07 -13.42
CA LYS A 70 -28.37 -16.36 -13.13
C LYS A 70 -28.06 -16.40 -11.63
N LEU A 71 -29.03 -15.99 -10.81
CA LEU A 71 -28.89 -16.00 -9.35
C LEU A 71 -28.77 -17.42 -8.80
N GLY A 72 -29.56 -18.37 -9.31
CA GLY A 72 -29.51 -19.76 -8.88
C GLY A 72 -28.14 -20.39 -9.08
N VAL A 73 -27.53 -20.18 -10.26
CA VAL A 73 -26.16 -20.65 -10.56
C VAL A 73 -25.13 -19.94 -9.69
N ASP A 74 -25.26 -18.63 -9.50
CA ASP A 74 -24.35 -17.83 -8.67
C ASP A 74 -24.36 -18.29 -7.19
N PHE A 75 -25.54 -18.45 -6.58
CA PHE A 75 -25.67 -18.96 -5.22
C PHE A 75 -25.25 -20.43 -5.09
N ALA A 76 -25.47 -21.26 -6.12
CA ALA A 76 -24.95 -22.62 -6.14
C ALA A 76 -23.42 -22.64 -6.13
N LEU A 77 -22.78 -21.77 -6.92
CA LEU A 77 -21.32 -21.65 -6.95
C LEU A 77 -20.76 -21.10 -5.63
N LEU A 78 -21.41 -20.09 -5.02
CA LEU A 78 -21.07 -19.62 -3.67
C LEU A 78 -21.13 -20.76 -2.65
N THR A 79 -22.18 -21.58 -2.70
CA THR A 79 -22.36 -22.72 -1.79
C THR A 79 -21.26 -23.76 -1.99
N LEU A 80 -20.93 -24.10 -3.24
CA LEU A 80 -19.84 -25.03 -3.56
C LEU A 80 -18.49 -24.52 -3.08
N LEU A 81 -18.19 -23.23 -3.28
CA LEU A 81 -16.97 -22.61 -2.78
C LEU A 81 -16.93 -22.59 -1.24
N ALA A 82 -18.03 -22.27 -0.58
CA ALA A 82 -18.12 -22.30 0.88
C ALA A 82 -17.85 -23.71 1.44
N ILE A 83 -18.46 -24.75 0.84
CA ILE A 83 -18.21 -26.15 1.18
C ILE A 83 -16.73 -26.49 0.96
N GLY A 84 -16.14 -26.07 -0.17
CA GLY A 84 -14.72 -26.26 -0.45
C GLY A 84 -13.80 -25.61 0.58
N VAL A 85 -14.09 -24.36 0.96
CA VAL A 85 -13.34 -23.64 2.02
C VAL A 85 -13.43 -24.40 3.34
N PHE A 86 -14.62 -24.87 3.72
CA PHE A 86 -14.85 -25.64 4.95
C PHE A 86 -14.09 -26.97 4.95
N TRP A 87 -14.19 -27.75 3.86
CA TRP A 87 -13.48 -29.02 3.73
C TRP A 87 -11.96 -28.87 3.72
N GLN A 88 -11.45 -27.76 3.18
CA GLN A 88 -10.01 -27.52 3.13
C GLN A 88 -9.47 -26.82 4.37
N TYR A 89 -10.33 -26.38 5.29
CA TYR A 89 -9.93 -25.74 6.54
C TYR A 89 -8.95 -26.57 7.40
N PRO A 90 -9.11 -27.90 7.58
CA PRO A 90 -8.13 -28.69 8.33
C PRO A 90 -6.73 -28.68 7.68
N LYS A 91 -6.66 -28.55 6.36
CA LYS A 91 -5.42 -28.53 5.57
C LYS A 91 -4.90 -27.12 5.29
N ARG A 92 -5.48 -26.08 5.91
CA ARG A 92 -5.15 -24.66 5.70
C ARG A 92 -3.69 -24.27 5.95
N HIS A 93 -2.94 -25.09 6.68
CA HIS A 93 -1.53 -24.83 6.98
C HIS A 93 -0.59 -25.26 5.84
N ASN A 94 -0.99 -26.27 5.06
CA ASN A 94 -0.08 -26.96 4.13
C ASN A 94 -0.55 -26.88 2.67
N GLY A 95 -1.79 -26.42 2.42
CA GLY A 95 -2.40 -26.41 1.09
C GLY A 95 -2.76 -25.03 0.57
N LEU A 96 -2.34 -24.74 -0.67
CA LEU A 96 -2.70 -23.51 -1.41
C LEU A 96 -4.21 -23.40 -1.70
N TRP A 97 -4.89 -24.53 -1.81
CA TRP A 97 -6.32 -24.60 -2.13
C TRP A 97 -7.23 -23.88 -1.15
N PHE A 98 -6.90 -23.84 0.15
CA PHE A 98 -7.70 -23.09 1.11
C PHE A 98 -7.76 -21.61 0.74
N GLU A 99 -6.62 -21.01 0.44
CA GLU A 99 -6.53 -19.59 0.04
C GLU A 99 -7.20 -19.33 -1.31
N VAL A 100 -7.01 -20.21 -2.30
CA VAL A 100 -7.64 -20.05 -3.62
C VAL A 100 -9.16 -20.08 -3.50
N LEU A 101 -9.71 -21.03 -2.75
CA LEU A 101 -11.16 -21.13 -2.52
C LEU A 101 -11.68 -19.95 -1.70
N LEU A 102 -10.92 -19.49 -0.71
CA LEU A 102 -11.26 -18.33 0.12
C LEU A 102 -11.34 -17.05 -0.71
N VAL A 103 -10.32 -16.79 -1.53
CA VAL A 103 -10.27 -15.64 -2.44
C VAL A 103 -11.36 -15.75 -3.50
N GLY A 104 -11.54 -16.94 -4.09
CA GLY A 104 -12.61 -17.21 -5.04
C GLY A 104 -13.98 -16.90 -4.47
N PHE A 105 -14.25 -17.35 -3.23
CA PHE A 105 -15.50 -17.06 -2.53
C PHE A 105 -15.69 -15.55 -2.30
N MET A 106 -14.66 -14.86 -1.79
CA MET A 106 -14.72 -13.41 -1.58
C MET A 106 -14.96 -12.64 -2.88
N LEU A 107 -14.27 -12.99 -3.97
CA LEU A 107 -14.47 -12.37 -5.28
C LEU A 107 -15.86 -12.66 -5.83
N LEU A 108 -16.37 -13.88 -5.62
CA LEU A 108 -17.72 -14.23 -6.04
C LEU A 108 -18.76 -13.44 -5.25
N CYS A 109 -18.59 -13.21 -3.94
CA CYS A 109 -19.48 -12.30 -3.20
C CYS A 109 -19.51 -10.89 -3.81
N LEU A 110 -18.37 -10.37 -4.29
CA LEU A 110 -18.32 -9.06 -4.96
C LEU A 110 -19.05 -9.11 -6.31
N ALA A 111 -18.87 -10.18 -7.08
CA ALA A 111 -19.57 -10.41 -8.34
C ALA A 111 -21.08 -10.54 -8.13
N THR A 112 -21.54 -11.25 -7.09
CA THR A 112 -22.95 -11.37 -6.70
C THR A 112 -23.57 -10.01 -6.41
N ILE A 113 -22.87 -9.13 -5.68
CA ILE A 113 -23.34 -7.77 -5.42
C ILE A 113 -23.55 -7.01 -6.75
N GLY A 114 -22.59 -7.10 -7.67
CA GLY A 114 -22.70 -6.50 -8.99
C GLY A 114 -23.82 -7.11 -9.85
N LEU A 115 -23.99 -8.42 -9.82
CA LEU A 115 -25.02 -9.16 -10.55
C LEU A 115 -26.42 -8.77 -10.07
N ILE A 116 -26.65 -8.70 -8.76
CA ILE A 116 -27.92 -8.27 -8.16
C ILE A 116 -28.19 -6.81 -8.53
N ALA A 117 -27.19 -5.94 -8.42
CA ALA A 117 -27.33 -4.53 -8.80
C ALA A 117 -27.72 -4.37 -10.27
N GLN A 118 -27.10 -5.12 -11.18
CA GLN A 118 -27.43 -5.10 -12.60
C GLN A 118 -28.84 -5.65 -12.87
N LEU A 119 -29.20 -6.78 -12.25
CA LEU A 119 -30.44 -7.48 -12.54
C LEU A 119 -31.68 -6.70 -12.10
N TYR A 120 -31.59 -6.05 -10.94
CA TYR A 120 -32.68 -5.26 -10.37
C TYR A 120 -32.53 -3.76 -10.60
N HIS A 121 -31.58 -3.34 -11.46
CA HIS A 121 -31.31 -1.94 -11.78
C HIS A 121 -31.14 -1.07 -10.51
N LEU A 122 -30.44 -1.61 -9.51
CA LEU A 122 -30.22 -0.92 -8.25
C LEU A 122 -29.24 0.24 -8.48
N ASN A 123 -29.69 1.45 -8.20
CA ASN A 123 -28.82 2.61 -8.16
C ASN A 123 -28.04 2.59 -6.84
N GLY A 124 -26.74 2.35 -6.93
CA GLY A 124 -25.84 2.27 -5.79
C GLY A 124 -24.46 2.81 -6.14
N LYS A 125 -23.78 3.34 -5.14
CA LYS A 125 -22.42 3.86 -5.31
C LYS A 125 -21.41 2.74 -5.05
N TRP A 126 -20.39 2.62 -5.91
CA TRP A 126 -19.44 1.50 -5.89
C TRP A 126 -18.73 1.32 -4.55
N TYR A 127 -18.42 2.41 -3.84
CA TYR A 127 -17.77 2.37 -2.54
C TYR A 127 -18.68 1.84 -1.42
N HIS A 128 -20.00 2.09 -1.48
CA HIS A 128 -20.95 1.46 -0.56
C HIS A 128 -21.02 -0.05 -0.79
N ALA A 129 -20.96 -0.50 -2.05
CA ALA A 129 -20.86 -1.92 -2.38
C ALA A 129 -19.56 -2.54 -1.84
N LEU A 130 -18.42 -1.83 -1.90
CA LEU A 130 -17.16 -2.30 -1.30
C LEU A 130 -17.21 -2.39 0.23
N VAL A 131 -17.81 -1.42 0.92
CA VAL A 131 -17.98 -1.48 2.37
C VAL A 131 -18.90 -2.64 2.76
N PHE A 132 -20.01 -2.83 2.05
CA PHE A 132 -20.91 -3.96 2.26
C PHE A 132 -20.21 -5.29 2.03
N TRP A 133 -19.48 -5.41 0.92
CA TRP A 133 -18.65 -6.58 0.61
C TRP A 133 -17.61 -6.87 1.71
N ALA A 134 -16.89 -5.85 2.17
CA ALA A 134 -15.90 -6.01 3.22
C ALA A 134 -16.57 -6.45 4.53
N ALA A 135 -17.74 -5.89 4.87
CA ALA A 135 -18.49 -6.25 6.07
C ALA A 135 -18.93 -7.72 6.06
N ILE A 136 -19.55 -8.19 4.97
CA ILE A 136 -20.04 -9.59 4.89
C ILE A 136 -18.89 -10.61 4.79
N THR A 137 -17.71 -10.20 4.29
CA THR A 137 -16.53 -11.07 4.19
C THR A 137 -15.55 -10.91 5.37
N PHE A 138 -15.82 -10.02 6.33
CA PHE A 138 -14.89 -9.68 7.40
C PHE A 138 -14.51 -10.89 8.27
N LEU A 139 -15.50 -11.64 8.76
CA LEU A 139 -15.21 -12.81 9.60
C LEU A 139 -14.39 -13.86 8.85
N LEU A 140 -14.63 -14.00 7.55
CA LEU A 140 -13.92 -14.92 6.69
C LEU A 140 -12.47 -14.45 6.43
N SER A 141 -12.24 -13.14 6.29
CA SER A 141 -10.91 -12.57 6.06
C SER A 141 -9.98 -12.74 7.25
N LEU A 142 -10.51 -12.90 8.48
CA LEU A 142 -9.72 -13.27 9.65
C LEU A 142 -9.04 -14.64 9.52
N PHE A 143 -9.62 -15.56 8.75
CA PHE A 143 -9.05 -16.88 8.51
C PHE A 143 -8.02 -16.90 7.38
N ALA A 144 -7.93 -15.84 6.56
CA ALA A 144 -6.91 -15.71 5.56
C ALA A 144 -5.52 -15.74 6.21
N ARG A 145 -4.57 -16.41 5.57
CA ARG A 145 -3.18 -16.57 6.00
C ARG A 145 -2.20 -15.98 5.01
N ASN A 146 -2.53 -16.00 3.72
CA ASN A 146 -1.72 -15.35 2.72
C ASN A 146 -1.80 -13.84 2.87
N LEU A 147 -0.63 -13.19 2.85
CA LEU A 147 -0.51 -11.73 2.89
C LEU A 147 -1.27 -11.09 1.73
N LEU A 148 -1.27 -11.70 0.54
CA LEU A 148 -1.94 -11.17 -0.64
C LEU A 148 -3.47 -11.10 -0.45
N THR A 149 -4.08 -12.13 0.13
CA THR A 149 -5.53 -12.17 0.43
C THR A 149 -5.91 -11.06 1.40
N ARG A 150 -5.16 -10.94 2.51
CA ARG A 150 -5.36 -9.87 3.50
C ARG A 150 -5.12 -8.48 2.91
N PHE A 151 -4.10 -8.35 2.07
CA PHE A 151 -3.77 -7.12 1.37
C PHE A 151 -4.88 -6.68 0.43
N GLY A 152 -5.40 -7.58 -0.41
CA GLY A 152 -6.53 -7.31 -1.30
C GLY A 152 -7.78 -6.89 -0.54
N TRP A 153 -8.12 -7.61 0.53
CA TRP A 153 -9.27 -7.28 1.38
C TRP A 153 -9.13 -5.90 2.04
N VAL A 154 -7.98 -5.60 2.65
CA VAL A 154 -7.71 -4.27 3.25
C VAL A 154 -7.77 -3.17 2.19
N THR A 155 -7.27 -3.42 0.98
CA THR A 155 -7.27 -2.43 -0.11
C THR A 155 -8.70 -2.02 -0.47
N LEU A 156 -9.56 -3.01 -0.72
CA LEU A 156 -10.96 -2.76 -1.07
C LEU A 156 -11.76 -2.16 0.10
N LEU A 157 -11.48 -2.58 1.34
CA LEU A 157 -12.05 -1.94 2.54
C LEU A 157 -11.67 -0.46 2.61
N LEU A 158 -10.38 -0.12 2.47
CA LEU A 158 -9.92 1.26 2.57
C LEU A 158 -10.54 2.14 1.49
N GLN A 159 -10.60 1.65 0.24
CA GLN A 159 -11.26 2.36 -0.85
C GLN A 159 -12.74 2.59 -0.54
N GLY A 160 -13.47 1.55 -0.10
CA GLY A 160 -14.86 1.69 0.30
C GLY A 160 -15.07 2.69 1.44
N LEU A 161 -14.28 2.60 2.51
CA LEU A 161 -14.42 3.43 3.70
C LEU A 161 -14.09 4.90 3.44
N ILE A 162 -12.96 5.19 2.77
CA ILE A 162 -12.53 6.56 2.52
C ILE A 162 -13.58 7.29 1.68
N TRP A 163 -14.02 6.71 0.58
CA TRP A 163 -15.01 7.34 -0.30
C TRP A 163 -16.39 7.43 0.34
N SER A 164 -16.82 6.42 1.11
CA SER A 164 -18.08 6.46 1.87
C SER A 164 -18.10 7.59 2.92
N LEU A 165 -17.00 7.78 3.66
CA LEU A 165 -16.89 8.85 4.65
C LEU A 165 -16.89 10.23 4.00
N MET A 166 -16.23 10.39 2.87
CA MET A 166 -16.23 11.66 2.12
C MET A 166 -17.62 11.98 1.62
N ASP A 167 -18.28 11.02 0.96
CA ASP A 167 -19.64 11.20 0.46
C ASP A 167 -20.66 11.54 1.55
N PHE A 168 -20.50 10.97 2.75
CA PHE A 168 -21.34 11.29 3.90
C PHE A 168 -21.23 12.77 4.31
N THR A 169 -20.03 13.34 4.25
CA THR A 169 -19.80 14.75 4.61
C THR A 169 -19.95 15.73 3.47
N THR A 170 -19.87 15.26 2.23
CA THR A 170 -19.95 16.09 1.02
C THR A 170 -20.89 15.48 -0.04
N PRO A 171 -22.18 15.24 0.29
CA PRO A 171 -23.08 14.48 -0.59
C PRO A 171 -23.36 15.16 -1.94
N HIS A 172 -23.17 16.49 -2.02
CA HIS A 172 -23.47 17.28 -3.21
C HIS A 172 -22.30 17.42 -4.20
N LEU A 173 -21.07 17.09 -3.78
CA LEU A 173 -19.87 17.27 -4.61
C LEU A 173 -19.54 16.03 -5.47
N GLY A 174 -20.21 14.89 -5.26
CA GLY A 174 -19.98 13.70 -6.08
C GLY A 174 -18.51 13.22 -6.07
N LEU A 175 -17.98 12.73 -7.21
CA LEU A 175 -16.56 12.40 -7.39
C LEU A 175 -15.80 13.56 -8.06
N GLN A 176 -16.05 14.80 -7.64
CA GLN A 176 -15.38 15.97 -8.19
C GLN A 176 -13.93 16.08 -7.67
N TRP A 177 -13.06 16.68 -8.50
CA TRP A 177 -11.64 16.91 -8.17
C TRP A 177 -11.45 17.76 -6.91
N GLU A 178 -12.44 18.57 -6.53
CA GLU A 178 -12.44 19.44 -5.36
C GLU A 178 -12.37 18.69 -4.01
N ILE A 179 -12.80 17.42 -3.97
CA ILE A 179 -12.80 16.60 -2.75
C ILE A 179 -11.43 15.95 -2.51
N LEU A 180 -10.58 15.87 -3.53
CA LEU A 180 -9.29 15.16 -3.44
C LEU A 180 -8.39 15.60 -2.27
N PRO A 181 -8.27 16.89 -1.92
CA PRO A 181 -7.49 17.26 -0.74
C PRO A 181 -8.05 16.65 0.55
N ALA A 182 -9.36 16.60 0.72
CA ALA A 182 -9.98 15.97 1.88
C ALA A 182 -9.73 14.45 1.89
N VAL A 183 -9.81 13.80 0.74
CA VAL A 183 -9.47 12.36 0.56
C VAL A 183 -8.01 12.11 0.91
N PHE A 184 -7.08 12.91 0.38
CA PHE A 184 -5.65 12.75 0.60
C PHE A 184 -5.24 13.05 2.04
N LEU A 185 -5.93 13.95 2.75
CA LEU A 185 -5.72 14.13 4.18
C LEU A 185 -6.30 12.96 5.00
N LEU A 186 -7.53 12.53 4.68
CA LEU A 186 -8.21 11.45 5.40
C LEU A 186 -7.49 10.11 5.26
N ALA A 187 -7.05 9.74 4.06
CA ALA A 187 -6.50 8.44 3.74
C ALA A 187 -5.37 7.98 4.68
N PRO A 188 -4.27 8.73 4.88
CA PRO A 188 -3.21 8.32 5.80
C PRO A 188 -3.66 8.32 7.26
N LEU A 189 -4.51 9.28 7.68
CA LEU A 189 -4.97 9.38 9.06
C LEU A 189 -5.88 8.21 9.43
N LEU A 190 -6.88 7.91 8.60
CA LEU A 190 -7.78 6.78 8.80
C LEU A 190 -7.02 5.46 8.77
N THR A 191 -6.11 5.29 7.81
CA THR A 191 -5.30 4.07 7.71
C THR A 191 -4.38 3.90 8.93
N ALA A 192 -3.83 4.99 9.47
CA ALA A 192 -3.05 4.98 10.71
C ALA A 192 -3.89 4.61 11.94
N VAL A 193 -5.14 5.10 12.04
CA VAL A 193 -6.09 4.72 13.10
C VAL A 193 -6.39 3.22 13.03
N LEU A 194 -6.68 2.69 11.84
CA LEU A 194 -6.95 1.27 11.65
C LEU A 194 -5.73 0.42 11.95
N TYR A 195 -4.54 0.83 11.50
CA TYR A 195 -3.26 0.19 11.84
C TYR A 195 -3.05 0.15 13.37
N TYR A 196 -3.29 1.27 14.06
CA TYR A 196 -3.19 1.33 15.51
C TYR A 196 -4.17 0.36 16.20
N ALA A 197 -5.40 0.24 15.67
CA ALA A 197 -6.39 -0.71 16.19
C ALA A 197 -5.92 -2.17 16.07
N THR A 198 -5.20 -2.54 15.00
CA THR A 198 -4.67 -3.91 14.84
C THR A 198 -3.54 -4.25 15.80
N MET A 199 -2.83 -3.24 16.32
CA MET A 199 -1.81 -3.43 17.35
C MET A 199 -2.43 -3.80 18.72
N HIS A 200 -3.70 -3.46 18.94
CA HIS A 200 -4.39 -3.67 20.22
C HIS A 200 -5.30 -4.92 20.23
N SER A 201 -5.60 -5.48 19.05
CA SER A 201 -6.47 -6.65 18.91
C SER A 201 -5.72 -7.83 18.32
N LYS A 202 -5.62 -8.93 19.08
CA LYS A 202 -5.02 -10.20 18.60
C LYS A 202 -5.73 -10.74 17.35
N LEU A 203 -7.04 -10.52 17.23
CA LEU A 203 -7.85 -10.97 16.09
C LEU A 203 -7.45 -10.23 14.80
N LEU A 204 -7.21 -8.93 14.89
CA LEU A 204 -6.90 -8.08 13.73
C LEU A 204 -5.41 -8.06 13.37
N HIS A 205 -4.56 -8.65 14.20
CA HIS A 205 -3.11 -8.59 14.04
C HIS A 205 -2.65 -9.06 12.64
N GLY A 206 -3.39 -9.99 12.02
CA GLY A 206 -3.12 -10.47 10.67
C GLY A 206 -3.09 -9.38 9.59
N PHE A 207 -3.82 -8.29 9.76
CA PHE A 207 -3.92 -7.17 8.80
C PHE A 207 -2.85 -6.08 9.01
N THR A 208 -2.06 -6.17 10.09
CA THR A 208 -1.11 -5.12 10.50
C THR A 208 -0.13 -4.74 9.39
N HIS A 209 0.44 -5.72 8.69
CA HIS A 209 1.38 -5.46 7.60
C HIS A 209 0.72 -4.75 6.40
N SER A 210 -0.49 -5.16 6.02
CA SER A 210 -1.24 -4.56 4.92
C SER A 210 -1.63 -3.11 5.23
N LEU A 211 -2.12 -2.85 6.45
CA LEU A 211 -2.48 -1.50 6.89
C LEU A 211 -1.24 -0.60 7.04
N PHE A 212 -0.12 -1.13 7.55
CA PHE A 212 1.12 -0.38 7.64
C PHE A 212 1.66 0.03 6.27
N PHE A 213 1.59 -0.87 5.28
CA PHE A 213 1.94 -0.55 3.90
C PHE A 213 1.05 0.56 3.33
N TRP A 214 -0.28 0.41 3.45
CA TRP A 214 -1.22 1.41 2.92
C TRP A 214 -1.09 2.75 3.63
N PHE A 215 -0.81 2.77 4.93
CA PHE A 215 -0.49 3.99 5.67
C PHE A 215 0.72 4.70 5.07
N GLN A 216 1.83 3.98 4.84
CA GLN A 216 3.02 4.59 4.23
C GLN A 216 2.74 5.12 2.83
N LEU A 217 2.09 4.32 1.99
CA LEU A 217 1.79 4.70 0.61
C LEU A 217 0.88 5.93 0.55
N THR A 218 -0.22 5.92 1.31
CA THR A 218 -1.16 7.06 1.36
C THR A 218 -0.53 8.30 1.99
N ALA A 219 0.35 8.16 2.99
CA ALA A 219 1.05 9.30 3.58
C ALA A 219 2.03 9.95 2.60
N ILE A 220 2.75 9.16 1.80
CA ILE A 220 3.65 9.67 0.76
C ILE A 220 2.86 10.41 -0.32
N ILE A 221 1.75 9.81 -0.79
CA ILE A 221 0.88 10.43 -1.80
C ILE A 221 0.28 11.73 -1.26
N ALA A 222 -0.25 11.73 -0.03
CA ALA A 222 -0.83 12.90 0.61
C ALA A 222 0.16 14.04 0.78
N LEU A 223 1.39 13.72 1.18
CA LEU A 223 2.45 14.70 1.37
C LEU A 223 2.92 15.26 0.02
N ALA A 224 3.11 14.40 -0.99
CA ALA A 224 3.48 14.83 -2.33
C ALA A 224 2.39 15.70 -2.98
N PHE A 225 1.12 15.35 -2.80
CA PHE A 225 -0.01 16.13 -3.28
C PHE A 225 -0.03 17.54 -2.65
N ALA A 226 0.03 17.63 -1.32
CA ALA A 226 0.06 18.91 -0.62
C ALA A 226 1.24 19.78 -1.07
N ASP A 227 2.40 19.15 -1.25
CA ASP A 227 3.62 19.81 -1.70
C ASP A 227 3.55 20.34 -3.13
N ILE A 228 3.00 19.56 -4.06
CA ILE A 228 2.82 19.97 -5.46
C ILE A 228 1.81 21.12 -5.56
N VAL A 229 0.63 20.96 -4.95
CA VAL A 229 -0.45 21.97 -5.01
C VAL A 229 0.02 23.30 -4.43
N ARG A 230 0.77 23.26 -3.31
CA ARG A 230 1.23 24.49 -2.64
C ARG A 230 2.48 25.10 -3.27
N SER A 231 3.42 24.29 -3.76
CA SER A 231 4.57 24.83 -4.50
C SER A 231 4.12 25.43 -5.84
N GLY A 232 3.10 24.86 -6.47
CA GLY A 232 2.54 25.31 -7.75
C GLY A 232 1.65 26.56 -7.67
N GLY A 233 1.36 27.08 -6.48
CA GLY A 233 0.57 28.29 -6.28
C GLY A 233 -0.95 28.11 -6.44
N GLU A 234 -1.45 26.87 -6.47
CA GLU A 234 -2.90 26.62 -6.47
C GLU A 234 -3.47 26.86 -5.06
N MET A 235 -4.08 28.04 -4.90
CA MET A 235 -4.76 28.47 -3.67
C MET A 235 -6.26 28.38 -3.84
N THR A 236 -6.79 27.18 -3.97
CA THR A 236 -8.23 26.96 -3.83
C THR A 236 -8.58 26.94 -2.34
N ALA A 237 -9.40 27.89 -1.92
CA ALA A 237 -9.98 27.90 -0.58
C ALA A 237 -10.96 26.72 -0.47
N TYR A 238 -10.50 25.64 0.15
CA TYR A 238 -11.34 24.47 0.40
C TYR A 238 -12.21 24.69 1.63
N GLN A 239 -13.46 24.25 1.59
CA GLN A 239 -14.34 24.38 2.74
C GLN A 239 -13.86 23.49 3.89
N VAL A 240 -13.66 24.09 5.07
CA VAL A 240 -13.21 23.38 6.29
C VAL A 240 -14.11 22.18 6.63
N ALA A 241 -15.40 22.25 6.31
CA ALA A 241 -16.36 21.18 6.53
C ALA A 241 -15.98 19.86 5.83
N TRP A 242 -15.28 19.90 4.70
CA TRP A 242 -14.91 18.70 3.94
C TRP A 242 -13.83 17.86 4.66
N PHE A 243 -13.06 18.49 5.53
CA PHE A 243 -11.98 17.83 6.28
C PHE A 243 -12.45 17.24 7.62
N VAL A 244 -13.74 17.36 7.98
CA VAL A 244 -14.28 16.86 9.26
C VAL A 244 -13.91 15.39 9.52
N PRO A 245 -14.06 14.44 8.57
CA PRO A 245 -13.67 13.07 8.81
C PRO A 245 -12.16 12.93 9.09
N ALA A 246 -11.34 13.73 8.43
CA ALA A 246 -9.90 13.74 8.64
C ALA A 246 -9.54 14.27 10.04
N TYR A 247 -10.21 15.31 10.53
CA TYR A 247 -10.01 15.80 11.91
C TYR A 247 -10.43 14.78 12.96
N ILE A 248 -11.53 14.07 12.75
CA ILE A 248 -11.97 13.00 13.64
C ILE A 248 -10.91 11.89 13.67
N ALA A 249 -10.42 11.47 12.49
CA ALA A 249 -9.34 10.48 12.40
C ALA A 249 -8.05 10.97 13.07
N ALA A 250 -7.67 12.24 12.88
CA ALA A 250 -6.51 12.84 13.55
C ALA A 250 -6.68 12.84 15.08
N ALA A 251 -7.85 13.25 15.59
CA ALA A 251 -8.12 13.27 17.02
C ALA A 251 -8.06 11.86 17.63
N LEU A 252 -8.68 10.86 16.98
CA LEU A 252 -8.60 9.46 17.39
C LEU A 252 -7.15 8.94 17.38
N LEU A 253 -6.38 9.27 16.33
CA LEU A 253 -4.98 8.90 16.21
C LEU A 253 -4.14 9.55 17.32
N SER A 254 -4.34 10.85 17.59
CA SER A 254 -3.64 11.58 18.65
C SER A 254 -3.93 10.99 20.04
N VAL A 255 -5.20 10.66 20.33
CA VAL A 255 -5.57 9.96 21.57
C VAL A 255 -4.89 8.57 21.64
N GLY A 256 -4.85 7.84 20.53
CA GLY A 256 -4.14 6.56 20.43
C GLY A 256 -2.64 6.70 20.72
N ILE A 257 -1.98 7.69 20.13
CA ILE A 257 -0.55 7.99 20.35
C ILE A 257 -0.28 8.30 21.82
N LEU A 258 -1.13 9.13 22.45
CA LEU A 258 -0.99 9.50 23.86
C LEU A 258 -1.19 8.31 24.81
N ARG A 259 -2.14 7.41 24.50
CA ARG A 259 -2.43 6.23 25.30
C ARG A 259 -1.45 5.06 25.07
N HIS A 260 -0.63 5.11 24.03
CA HIS A 260 0.28 4.01 23.71
C HIS A 260 1.40 3.91 24.76
N LYS A 261 1.32 2.89 25.63
CA LYS A 261 2.26 2.69 26.75
C LYS A 261 3.71 2.45 26.29
N ALA A 262 3.89 1.76 25.15
CA ALA A 262 5.22 1.48 24.59
C ALA A 262 5.92 2.71 23.98
N TYR A 263 5.19 3.78 23.67
CA TYR A 263 5.80 5.00 23.13
C TYR A 263 6.44 5.82 24.24
N ARG A 264 7.76 6.02 24.11
CA ARG A 264 8.52 7.02 24.88
C ARG A 264 8.01 8.42 24.58
N TRP A 265 8.20 9.36 25.51
CA TRP A 265 7.80 10.76 25.38
C TRP A 265 8.20 11.37 24.03
N LEU A 266 9.47 11.25 23.64
CA LEU A 266 9.98 11.78 22.38
C LEU A 266 9.18 11.26 21.17
N ASN A 267 8.87 9.97 21.11
CA ASN A 267 8.10 9.40 20.00
C ASN A 267 6.65 9.90 19.96
N ARG A 268 6.05 10.19 21.12
CA ARG A 268 4.71 10.82 21.16
C ARG A 268 4.76 12.23 20.59
N VAL A 269 5.74 13.04 21.02
CA VAL A 269 5.92 14.41 20.53
C VAL A 269 6.20 14.42 19.04
N LEU A 270 7.08 13.54 18.53
CA LEU A 270 7.36 13.42 17.11
C LEU A 270 6.11 13.09 16.29
N LEU A 271 5.33 12.08 16.70
CA LEU A 271 4.12 11.68 15.99
C LEU A 271 3.01 12.73 16.05
N LEU A 272 2.79 13.35 17.22
CA LEU A 272 1.81 14.44 17.35
C LEU A 272 2.23 15.68 16.56
N GLY A 273 3.53 15.98 16.53
CA GLY A 273 4.10 17.02 15.68
C GLY A 273 3.86 16.76 14.19
N ILE A 274 4.05 15.52 13.73
CA ILE A 274 3.75 15.12 12.34
C ILE A 274 2.26 15.32 12.03
N VAL A 275 1.35 14.86 12.90
CA VAL A 275 -0.09 15.03 12.70
C VAL A 275 -0.46 16.52 12.65
N GLY A 276 0.05 17.33 13.59
CA GLY A 276 -0.20 18.77 13.62
C GLY A 276 0.33 19.50 12.39
N LEU A 277 1.55 19.20 11.95
CA LEU A 277 2.14 19.78 10.74
C LEU A 277 1.40 19.34 9.48
N LEU A 278 0.94 18.09 9.40
CA LEU A 278 0.14 17.61 8.27
C LEU A 278 -1.20 18.34 8.18
N LEU A 279 -1.91 18.52 9.30
CA LEU A 279 -3.15 19.31 9.34
C LEU A 279 -2.89 20.76 8.92
N LEU A 280 -1.84 21.38 9.47
CA LEU A 280 -1.44 22.75 9.12
C LEU A 280 -1.13 22.89 7.63
N TYR A 281 -0.52 21.87 7.01
CA TYR A 281 -0.20 21.89 5.58
C TYR A 281 -1.47 22.02 4.73
N TYR A 282 -2.55 21.34 5.11
CA TYR A 282 -3.81 21.39 4.36
C TYR A 282 -4.62 22.67 4.60
N HIS A 283 -4.29 23.48 5.61
CA HIS A 283 -4.90 24.80 5.88
C HIS A 283 -4.02 25.97 5.43
N PRO A 284 -4.26 26.52 4.21
CA PRO A 284 -3.36 27.51 3.61
C PRO A 284 -3.28 28.81 4.41
N ASP A 285 -4.41 29.28 4.92
CA ASP A 285 -4.60 30.64 5.44
C ASP A 285 -3.66 31.02 6.60
N TRP A 286 -3.09 30.03 7.29
CA TRP A 286 -2.25 30.27 8.46
C TRP A 286 -0.77 30.38 8.14
N LEU A 287 -0.31 29.79 7.04
CA LEU A 287 1.11 29.60 6.78
C LEU A 287 1.57 29.99 5.38
N PHE A 288 0.66 29.99 4.40
CA PHE A 288 0.96 30.26 3.01
C PHE A 288 0.30 31.56 2.57
N ASN A 289 1.08 32.45 1.96
CA ASN A 289 0.63 33.80 1.58
C ASN A 289 0.16 33.89 0.12
N GLY A 290 0.07 32.76 -0.59
CA GLY A 290 -0.45 32.68 -1.97
C GLY A 290 0.53 33.10 -3.05
N GLN A 291 1.83 33.16 -2.73
CA GLN A 291 2.86 33.38 -3.73
C GLN A 291 3.21 32.05 -4.41
N THR A 292 3.34 32.06 -5.74
CA THR A 292 3.97 30.99 -6.50
C THR A 292 5.43 30.83 -6.04
N ASP A 293 5.94 29.59 -5.97
CA ASP A 293 7.26 29.25 -5.42
C ASP A 293 7.44 29.52 -3.92
N ASP A 294 6.41 29.26 -3.10
CA ASP A 294 6.54 29.37 -1.66
C ASP A 294 7.48 28.28 -1.09
N ILE A 295 8.70 28.69 -0.75
CA ILE A 295 9.73 27.83 -0.15
C ILE A 295 9.28 27.15 1.14
N ARG A 296 8.22 27.65 1.80
CA ARG A 296 7.66 27.06 3.02
C ARG A 296 7.07 25.66 2.78
N ALA A 297 6.53 25.39 1.58
CA ALA A 297 5.97 24.07 1.24
C ALA A 297 7.04 22.95 1.26
N PRO A 298 8.14 23.06 0.48
CA PRO A 298 9.24 22.08 0.56
C PRO A 298 9.83 21.94 1.96
N LEU A 299 9.94 23.04 2.71
CA LEU A 299 10.47 23.02 4.08
C LEU A 299 9.54 22.25 5.04
N LEU A 300 8.23 22.42 4.94
CA LEU A 300 7.25 21.63 5.70
C LEU A 300 7.32 20.15 5.33
N THR A 301 7.39 19.83 4.04
CA THR A 301 7.58 18.46 3.54
C THR A 301 8.83 17.82 4.15
N LEU A 302 9.98 18.50 4.08
CA LEU A 302 11.24 18.04 4.67
C LEU A 302 11.16 17.90 6.18
N THR A 303 10.47 18.82 6.87
CA THR A 303 10.28 18.76 8.33
C THR A 303 9.46 17.54 8.72
N ILE A 304 8.33 17.29 8.06
CA ILE A 304 7.48 16.11 8.29
C ILE A 304 8.27 14.82 8.05
N LEU A 305 8.99 14.73 6.93
CA LEU A 305 9.81 13.56 6.62
C LEU A 305 10.93 13.37 7.65
N PHE A 306 11.59 14.43 8.10
CA PHE A 306 12.66 14.36 9.09
C PHE A 306 12.14 13.86 10.45
N LEU A 307 11.02 14.41 10.93
CA LEU A 307 10.37 13.93 12.17
C LEU A 307 9.97 12.45 12.05
N TYR A 308 9.46 12.04 10.89
CA TYR A 308 9.07 10.65 10.66
C TYR A 308 10.28 9.72 10.56
N ALA A 309 11.39 10.17 9.97
CA ALA A 309 12.67 9.44 9.97
C ALA A 309 13.19 9.25 11.41
N LEU A 310 13.18 10.30 12.23
CA LEU A 310 13.56 10.19 13.65
C LEU A 310 12.69 9.17 14.38
N HIS A 311 11.37 9.23 14.20
CA HIS A 311 10.44 8.27 14.80
C HIS A 311 10.72 6.83 14.34
N ALA A 312 10.91 6.61 13.04
CA ALA A 312 11.21 5.29 12.46
C ALA A 312 12.54 4.73 12.97
N GLY A 313 13.57 5.59 13.08
CA GLY A 313 14.87 5.24 13.65
C GLY A 313 14.79 4.85 15.13
N ASN A 314 14.05 5.63 15.93
CA ASN A 314 13.82 5.37 17.35
C ASN A 314 13.04 4.08 17.59
N SER A 315 12.08 3.77 16.71
CA SER A 315 11.22 2.60 16.81
C SER A 315 11.85 1.33 16.20
N GLY A 316 13.06 1.42 15.65
CA GLY A 316 13.79 0.29 15.08
C GLY A 316 13.33 -0.13 13.67
N HIS A 317 12.43 0.60 13.02
CA HIS A 317 11.91 0.30 11.69
C HIS A 317 12.92 0.68 10.58
N GLN A 318 13.96 -0.14 10.38
CA GLN A 318 15.06 0.14 9.44
C GLN A 318 14.60 0.39 8.00
N ARG A 319 13.64 -0.40 7.50
CA ARG A 319 13.12 -0.24 6.13
C ARG A 319 12.42 1.11 5.96
N THR A 320 11.58 1.48 6.91
CA THR A 320 10.89 2.78 6.93
C THR A 320 11.89 3.92 7.06
N PHE A 321 12.87 3.82 7.96
CA PHE A 321 13.92 4.83 8.11
C PHE A 321 14.67 5.07 6.80
N ASN A 322 15.10 3.99 6.11
CA ASN A 322 15.81 4.09 4.83
C ASN A 322 14.92 4.68 3.72
N LEU A 323 13.65 4.26 3.66
CA LEU A 323 12.70 4.79 2.68
C LEU A 323 12.46 6.29 2.88
N VAL A 324 12.19 6.72 4.11
CA VAL A 324 11.93 8.14 4.42
C VAL A 324 13.17 8.99 4.21
N THR A 325 14.34 8.47 4.59
CA THR A 325 15.64 9.07 4.29
C THR A 325 15.86 9.28 2.79
N PHE A 326 15.53 8.27 1.98
CA PHE A 326 15.59 8.37 0.53
C PHE A 326 14.65 9.47 0.01
N LEU A 327 13.42 9.55 0.54
CA LEU A 327 12.47 10.60 0.18
C LEU A 327 12.96 12.00 0.58
N ILE A 328 13.65 12.15 1.72
CA ILE A 328 14.31 13.40 2.11
C ILE A 328 15.35 13.79 1.06
N GLY A 329 16.24 12.86 0.70
CA GLY A 329 17.25 13.08 -0.34
C GLY A 329 16.62 13.47 -1.67
N LEU A 330 15.63 12.71 -2.14
CA LEU A 330 14.88 12.99 -3.36
C LEU A 330 14.22 14.38 -3.32
N ARG A 331 13.58 14.76 -2.21
CA ARG A 331 12.95 16.07 -2.09
C ARG A 331 13.97 17.21 -2.06
N PHE A 332 15.14 17.03 -1.44
CA PHE A 332 16.23 17.99 -1.53
C PHE A 332 16.69 18.20 -2.98
N VAL A 333 16.78 17.13 -3.78
CA VAL A 333 17.08 17.24 -5.21
C VAL A 333 16.01 18.06 -5.92
N ILE A 334 14.73 17.75 -5.71
CA ILE A 334 13.63 18.50 -6.35
C ILE A 334 13.66 19.97 -5.94
N LEU A 335 13.87 20.27 -4.65
CA LEU A 335 13.98 21.65 -4.14
C LEU A 335 15.16 22.40 -4.80
N TYR A 336 16.29 21.74 -4.98
CA TYR A 336 17.44 22.32 -5.67
C TYR A 336 17.10 22.68 -7.12
N PHE A 337 16.43 21.78 -7.85
CA PHE A 337 15.97 22.05 -9.23
C PHE A 337 14.95 23.20 -9.28
N GLN A 338 14.02 23.25 -8.33
CA GLN A 338 13.06 24.36 -8.19
C GLN A 338 13.79 25.69 -7.96
N ALA A 339 14.80 25.72 -7.09
CA ALA A 339 15.55 26.93 -6.77
C ALA A 339 16.47 27.42 -7.91
N MET A 340 17.01 26.50 -8.72
CA MET A 340 17.87 26.84 -9.86
C MET A 340 17.09 27.31 -11.10
N GLY A 341 15.78 27.06 -11.16
CA GLY A 341 14.94 27.45 -12.29
C GLY A 341 15.51 26.98 -13.64
N GLY A 342 15.61 27.89 -14.61
CA GLY A 342 16.13 27.60 -15.96
C GLY A 342 17.63 27.27 -16.03
N LEU A 343 18.44 27.56 -15.00
CA LEU A 343 19.88 27.28 -14.99
C LEU A 343 20.19 25.77 -14.92
N ALA A 344 19.30 25.00 -14.30
CA ALA A 344 19.40 23.54 -14.27
C ALA A 344 19.12 22.87 -15.62
N ALA A 345 18.47 23.58 -16.56
CA ALA A 345 18.29 23.12 -17.94
C ALA A 345 19.57 23.23 -18.78
N SER A 346 20.63 23.85 -18.25
CA SER A 346 21.96 23.85 -18.87
C SER A 346 22.73 22.57 -18.56
N GLY A 347 23.54 22.08 -19.51
CA GLY A 347 24.37 20.87 -19.31
C GLY A 347 25.36 20.99 -18.14
N VAL A 348 25.85 22.21 -17.86
CA VAL A 348 26.71 22.50 -16.70
C VAL A 348 25.92 22.42 -15.39
N GLY A 349 24.68 22.92 -15.39
CA GLY A 349 23.75 22.79 -14.27
C GLY A 349 23.54 21.32 -13.87
N LEU A 350 23.32 20.42 -14.85
CA LEU A 350 23.16 18.98 -14.59
C LEU A 350 24.41 18.32 -13.97
N ILE A 351 25.62 18.68 -14.41
CA ILE A 351 26.87 18.10 -13.89
C ILE A 351 27.14 18.55 -12.45
N ILE A 352 26.93 19.83 -12.15
CA ILE A 352 27.05 20.37 -10.78
C ILE A 352 26.00 19.72 -9.87
N SER A 353 24.77 19.59 -10.37
CA SER A 353 23.67 18.92 -9.65
C SER A 353 24.01 17.47 -9.33
N GLY A 354 24.45 16.69 -10.31
CA GLY A 354 24.84 15.29 -10.11
C GLY A 354 25.97 15.15 -9.09
N SER A 355 26.98 16.02 -9.15
CA SER A 355 28.10 16.03 -8.19
C SER A 355 27.65 16.38 -6.77
N LEU A 356 26.74 17.35 -6.62
CA LEU A 356 26.20 17.78 -5.33
C LEU A 356 25.30 16.70 -4.70
N ILE A 357 24.48 16.01 -5.50
CA ILE A 357 23.66 14.87 -5.06
C ILE A 357 24.55 13.73 -4.54
N ILE A 358 25.62 13.39 -5.27
CA ILE A 358 26.58 12.37 -4.84
C ILE A 358 27.24 12.78 -3.52
N GLY A 359 27.67 14.05 -3.39
CA GLY A 359 28.29 14.59 -2.18
C GLY A 359 27.37 14.53 -0.96
N ILE A 360 26.11 14.96 -1.10
CA ILE A 360 25.10 14.91 -0.02
C ILE A 360 24.79 13.46 0.36
N THR A 361 24.63 12.57 -0.64
CA THR A 361 24.37 11.14 -0.40
C THR A 361 25.52 10.49 0.38
N TRP A 362 26.76 10.82 0.04
CA TRP A 362 27.95 10.31 0.72
C TRP A 362 28.07 10.86 2.16
N LEU A 363 27.86 12.15 2.36
CA LEU A 363 27.84 12.78 3.69
C LEU A 363 26.75 12.16 4.58
N TRP A 364 25.57 11.94 4.04
CA TRP A 364 24.47 11.28 4.74
C TRP A 364 24.82 9.83 5.11
N TYR A 365 25.36 9.05 4.16
CA TYR A 365 25.77 7.66 4.40
C TYR A 365 26.78 7.57 5.55
N LYS A 366 27.72 8.52 5.63
CA LYS A 366 28.72 8.60 6.70
C LYS A 366 28.16 9.10 8.03
N GLY A 367 27.14 9.96 8.00
CA GLY A 367 26.53 10.58 9.18
C GLY A 367 25.38 9.78 9.82
N ARG A 368 24.75 8.87 9.09
CA ARG A 368 23.53 8.16 9.55
C ARG A 368 23.72 7.38 10.85
N ASP A 369 24.89 6.77 11.06
CA ASP A 369 25.16 5.97 12.25
C ASP A 369 25.36 6.87 13.48
N ARG A 370 25.98 8.05 13.32
CA ARG A 370 26.10 9.05 14.38
C ARG A 370 24.76 9.66 14.77
N LEU A 371 23.88 9.95 13.80
CA LEU A 371 22.52 10.42 14.08
C LEU A 371 21.72 9.39 14.86
N ARG A 372 21.89 8.10 14.52
CA ARG A 372 21.27 6.98 15.24
C ARG A 372 21.79 6.81 16.66
N GLU A 373 23.08 7.03 16.90
CA GLU A 373 23.65 7.01 18.25
C GLU A 373 23.26 8.23 19.08
N TRP A 374 23.26 9.42 18.48
CA TRP A 374 22.85 10.66 19.15
C TRP A 374 21.38 10.62 19.59
N THR A 375 20.49 10.15 18.71
CA THR A 375 19.07 9.94 19.06
C THR A 375 18.89 8.90 20.16
N LYS A 376 19.69 7.82 20.20
CA LYS A 376 19.67 6.87 21.33
C LYS A 376 20.13 7.50 22.65
N ARG A 377 21.12 8.41 22.62
CA ARG A 377 21.62 9.10 23.82
C ARG A 377 20.61 10.08 24.41
N LEU A 378 19.82 10.76 23.58
CA LEU A 378 18.71 11.61 24.05
C LEU A 378 17.54 10.83 24.66
N GLN A 379 17.56 9.50 24.59
CA GLN A 379 16.55 8.62 25.16
C GLN A 379 17.00 7.90 26.44
N GLY A 380 18.26 8.06 26.84
CA GLY A 380 18.73 7.68 28.19
C GLY A 380 18.46 8.83 29.14
#